data_AF-A0A8H6LSG9-F1
#
_entry.id   AF-A0A8H6LSG9-F1
#
_cell.length_a   1.000
_cell.length_b   1.000
_cell.length_c   1.000
_cell.angle_alpha   90.00
_cell.angle_beta   90.00
_cell.angle_gamma   90.00
#
_symmetry.space_group_name_H-M   'P 1'
#
loop_
_entity.id
_entity.type
_entity.pdbx_description
1 polymer ?
#
loop_
_entity_poly.entity_id
_entity_poly.type
_entity_poly.pdbx_seq_one_letter_code
_entity_poly.pdbx_strand_id
1 'polypeptide(L)'
;MAPNGWATPEKTALLTGLLPEYEKCQVTRQYKPFWTILYSTYLKEFPLINDVFEGKTLNELDEGQMAIYTLALEKLQSRLREWYRWRCNARSRKIAAVVPAKILKSIYSPRTRGPKAYEAYAKLYPEEVREAQHAACQEEGLEGKKKLPQWHVVCKEL
;
A
#
# COMPACT_ATOMS: atom_id res chain seq x y z
N MET A 1 -22.28 -7.32 -4.67
CA MET A 1 -22.69 -5.90 -4.73
C MET A 1 -21.46 -5.08 -4.37
N ALA A 2 -21.01 -4.17 -5.24
CA ALA A 2 -19.86 -3.31 -4.92
C ALA A 2 -20.18 -2.48 -3.65
N PRO A 3 -19.23 -2.26 -2.74
CA PRO A 3 -19.51 -1.48 -1.53
C PRO A 3 -20.07 -0.12 -1.94
N ASN A 4 -21.17 0.29 -1.29
CA ASN A 4 -21.77 1.62 -1.48
C ASN A 4 -20.64 2.65 -1.35
N GLY A 5 -20.25 3.23 -2.49
CA GLY A 5 -19.19 4.23 -2.53
C GLY A 5 -19.57 5.43 -1.68
N TRP A 6 -18.58 6.18 -1.19
CA TRP A 6 -18.81 7.41 -0.43
C TRP A 6 -19.59 8.48 -1.24
N ALA A 7 -19.59 8.36 -2.57
CA ALA A 7 -20.34 9.23 -3.47
C ALA A 7 -21.74 8.66 -3.72
N THR A 8 -22.77 9.47 -3.45
CA THR A 8 -24.15 9.20 -3.86
C THR A 8 -24.23 9.10 -5.40
N PRO A 9 -25.30 8.50 -5.95
CA PRO A 9 -25.47 8.41 -7.41
C PRO A 9 -25.41 9.79 -8.08
N GLU A 10 -25.96 10.83 -7.47
CA GLU A 10 -25.92 12.22 -7.96
C GLU A 10 -24.50 12.78 -7.99
N LYS A 11 -23.76 12.63 -6.87
CA LYS A 11 -22.33 13.00 -6.81
C LYS A 11 -21.54 12.27 -7.89
N THR A 12 -21.84 10.99 -8.11
CA THR A 12 -21.17 10.18 -9.12
C THR A 12 -21.48 10.68 -10.54
N ALA A 13 -22.72 11.06 -10.84
CA ALA A 13 -23.13 11.59 -12.13
C ALA A 13 -22.35 12.86 -12.50
N LEU A 14 -22.25 13.82 -11.58
CA LEU A 14 -21.44 15.04 -11.77
C LEU A 14 -19.97 14.68 -12.04
N LEU A 15 -19.38 13.81 -11.22
CA LEU A 15 -17.98 13.43 -11.36
C LEU A 15 -17.71 12.68 -12.67
N THR A 16 -18.65 11.87 -13.14
CA THR A 16 -18.52 11.20 -14.44
C THR A 16 -18.63 12.17 -15.62
N GLY A 17 -19.46 13.22 -15.51
CA GLY A 17 -19.58 14.24 -16.55
C GLY A 17 -18.29 15.03 -16.80
N LEU A 18 -17.47 15.20 -15.75
CA LEU A 18 -16.19 15.93 -15.81
C LEU A 18 -14.98 15.04 -16.12
N LEU A 19 -15.17 13.73 -16.30
CA LEU A 19 -14.09 12.81 -16.72
C LEU A 19 -13.37 13.23 -18.01
N PRO A 20 -14.07 13.65 -19.10
CA PRO A 20 -13.40 14.04 -20.33
C PRO A 20 -12.46 15.23 -20.15
N GLU A 21 -12.80 16.18 -19.27
CA GLU A 21 -11.94 17.32 -18.96
C GLU A 21 -10.71 16.88 -18.16
N TYR A 22 -10.89 15.96 -17.22
CA TYR A 22 -9.78 15.38 -16.47
C TYR A 22 -8.80 14.63 -17.38
N GLU A 23 -9.30 13.85 -18.34
CA GLU A 23 -8.47 13.14 -19.32
C GLU A 23 -7.66 14.11 -20.19
N LYS A 24 -8.25 15.22 -20.62
CA LYS A 24 -7.50 16.30 -21.31
C LYS A 24 -6.38 16.86 -20.44
N CYS A 25 -6.62 17.03 -19.14
CA CYS A 25 -5.61 17.48 -18.19
C CYS A 25 -4.49 16.45 -17.97
N GLN A 26 -4.76 15.15 -18.14
CA GLN A 26 -3.71 14.13 -18.06
C GLN A 26 -2.66 14.28 -19.15
N VAL A 27 -3.09 14.64 -20.36
CA VAL A 27 -2.21 14.86 -21.50
C VAL A 27 -1.34 16.10 -21.27
N THR A 28 -1.94 17.22 -20.86
CA THR A 28 -1.23 18.50 -20.66
C THR A 28 -0.49 18.59 -19.33
N ARG A 29 -0.80 17.70 -18.38
CA ARG A 29 -0.35 17.72 -16.97
C ARG A 29 -0.74 18.99 -16.20
N GLN A 30 -1.71 19.76 -16.70
CA GLN A 30 -2.18 21.00 -16.08
C GLN A 30 -3.45 20.76 -15.26
N TYR A 31 -3.31 20.22 -14.05
CA TYR A 31 -4.46 19.84 -13.24
C TYR A 31 -5.01 20.96 -12.35
N LYS A 32 -4.22 21.99 -12.06
CA LYS A 32 -4.61 23.08 -11.15
C LYS A 32 -5.94 23.76 -11.57
N PRO A 33 -6.13 24.21 -12.82
CA PRO A 33 -7.39 24.84 -13.22
C PRO A 33 -8.58 23.88 -13.13
N PHE A 34 -8.39 22.62 -13.52
CA PHE A 34 -9.41 21.59 -13.40
C PHE A 34 -9.86 21.38 -11.96
N TRP A 35 -8.92 21.24 -11.01
CA TRP A 35 -9.28 21.07 -9.60
C TRP A 35 -10.04 22.26 -9.04
N THR A 36 -9.66 23.49 -9.41
CA THR A 36 -10.37 24.69 -9.00
C THR A 36 -11.82 24.67 -9.49
N ILE A 37 -12.06 24.38 -10.77
CA ILE A 37 -13.40 24.29 -11.35
C ILE A 37 -14.19 23.16 -10.68
N LEU A 38 -13.60 21.96 -10.57
CA LEU A 38 -14.24 20.81 -9.94
C LEU A 38 -14.70 21.13 -8.52
N TYR A 39 -13.82 21.70 -7.69
CA TYR A 39 -14.16 21.98 -6.29
C TYR A 39 -15.25 23.06 -6.18
N SER A 40 -15.20 24.11 -7.02
CA SER A 40 -16.25 25.13 -7.02
C SER A 40 -17.61 24.56 -7.45
N THR A 41 -17.64 23.75 -8.50
CA THR A 41 -18.88 23.15 -9.01
C THR A 41 -19.43 22.13 -8.01
N TYR A 42 -18.56 21.29 -7.46
CA TYR A 42 -18.94 20.28 -6.49
C TYR A 42 -19.51 20.89 -5.19
N LEU A 43 -18.84 21.91 -4.62
CA LEU A 43 -19.31 22.55 -3.37
C LEU A 43 -20.55 23.42 -3.58
N LYS A 44 -20.79 23.89 -4.81
CA LYS A 44 -22.03 24.60 -5.17
C LYS A 44 -23.24 23.68 -5.17
N GLU A 45 -23.09 22.46 -5.71
CA GLU A 45 -24.17 21.48 -5.75
C GLU A 45 -24.32 20.68 -4.45
N PHE A 46 -23.21 20.40 -3.77
CA PHE A 46 -23.17 19.62 -2.54
C PHE A 46 -22.45 20.41 -1.44
N PRO A 47 -23.14 21.34 -0.76
CA PRO A 47 -22.55 22.15 0.30
C PRO A 47 -22.10 21.27 1.47
N LEU A 48 -20.79 21.21 1.70
CA LEU A 48 -20.19 20.42 2.78
C LEU A 48 -20.68 20.87 4.18
N ILE A 49 -21.10 22.13 4.30
CA ILE A 49 -21.51 22.70 5.57
C ILE A 49 -22.69 21.95 6.18
N ASN A 50 -23.67 21.55 5.35
CA ASN A 50 -24.86 20.84 5.80
C ASN A 50 -24.52 19.44 6.32
N ASP A 51 -23.45 18.83 5.79
CA ASP A 51 -22.99 17.50 6.19
C ASP A 51 -22.19 17.53 7.51
N VAL A 52 -21.53 18.65 7.84
CA VAL A 52 -20.63 18.77 9.00
C VAL A 52 -21.28 19.51 10.17
N PHE A 53 -22.10 20.52 9.87
CA PHE A 53 -22.78 21.36 10.84
C PHE A 53 -24.24 21.54 10.43
N GLU A 54 -25.12 20.74 11.01
CA GLU A 54 -26.55 20.83 10.76
C GLU A 54 -27.08 22.21 11.21
N GLY A 55 -27.76 22.91 10.29
CA GLY A 55 -28.48 24.15 10.58
C GLY A 55 -27.63 25.40 10.82
N LYS A 56 -26.30 25.33 10.62
CA LYS A 56 -25.40 26.49 10.75
C LYS A 56 -24.98 27.05 9.41
N THR A 57 -24.74 28.36 9.35
CA THR A 57 -24.15 29.01 8.18
C THR A 57 -22.65 29.21 8.34
N LEU A 58 -21.93 29.44 7.23
CA LEU A 58 -20.47 29.64 7.24
C LEU A 58 -20.03 30.82 8.14
N ASN A 59 -20.92 31.78 8.34
CA ASN A 59 -20.66 33.00 9.10
C ASN A 59 -20.86 32.83 10.62
N GLU A 60 -21.45 31.71 11.04
CA GLU A 60 -21.74 31.39 12.45
C GLU A 60 -20.70 30.45 13.07
N LEU A 61 -19.67 30.07 12.29
CA LEU A 61 -18.64 29.15 12.72
C LEU A 61 -17.63 29.85 13.62
N ASP A 62 -17.43 29.28 14.81
CA ASP A 62 -16.34 29.64 15.71
C ASP A 62 -14.97 29.21 15.12
N GLU A 63 -13.86 29.76 15.62
CA GLU A 63 -12.49 29.44 15.14
C GLU A 63 -12.19 27.93 15.21
N GLY A 64 -12.63 27.26 16.28
CA GLY A 64 -12.50 25.81 16.42
C GLY A 64 -13.34 25.03 15.40
N GLN A 65 -14.52 25.54 15.03
CA GLN A 65 -15.41 24.92 14.04
C GLN A 65 -14.92 25.16 12.61
N MET A 66 -14.31 26.32 12.36
CA MET A 66 -13.62 26.62 11.11
C MET A 66 -12.47 25.64 10.87
N ALA A 67 -11.69 25.30 11.90
CA ALA A 67 -10.64 24.28 11.79
C ALA A 67 -11.19 22.88 11.44
N ILE A 68 -12.36 22.51 11.98
CA ILE A 68 -13.03 21.25 11.62
C ILE A 68 -13.52 21.31 10.16
N TYR A 69 -14.07 22.44 9.74
CA TYR A 69 -14.53 22.65 8.37
C TYR A 69 -13.38 22.55 7.36
N THR A 70 -12.24 23.18 7.62
CA THR A 70 -11.07 23.11 6.73
C THR A 70 -10.55 21.69 6.61
N LEU A 71 -10.44 20.95 7.72
CA LEU A 71 -10.06 19.54 7.71
C LEU A 71 -11.05 18.66 6.92
N ALA A 72 -12.35 18.91 7.05
CA ALA A 72 -13.36 18.21 6.28
C ALA A 72 -13.22 18.50 4.77
N LEU A 73 -12.93 19.75 4.41
CA LEU A 73 -12.73 20.20 3.04
C LEU A 73 -11.48 19.55 2.42
N GLU A 74 -10.37 19.49 3.15
CA GLU A 74 -9.15 18.80 2.72
C GLU A 74 -9.37 17.30 2.50
N LYS A 75 -10.12 16.64 3.40
CA LYS A 75 -10.52 15.24 3.24
C LYS A 75 -11.37 15.05 1.98
N LEU A 76 -12.33 15.93 1.73
CA LEU A 76 -13.16 15.89 0.53
C LEU A 76 -12.31 16.03 -0.74
N GLN A 77 -11.45 17.04 -0.80
CA GLN A 77 -10.55 17.25 -1.94
C GLN A 77 -9.64 16.04 -2.18
N SER A 78 -9.14 15.41 -1.12
CA SER A 78 -8.31 14.21 -1.22
C SER A 78 -9.11 13.04 -1.79
N ARG A 79 -10.35 12.82 -1.31
CA ARG A 79 -11.27 11.80 -1.84
C ARG A 79 -11.61 12.03 -3.31
N LEU A 80 -11.84 13.28 -3.73
CA LEU A 80 -12.09 13.63 -5.13
C LEU A 80 -10.87 13.33 -6.00
N ARG A 81 -9.68 13.75 -5.59
CA ARG A 81 -8.43 13.45 -6.29
C ARG A 81 -8.21 11.94 -6.44
N GLU A 82 -8.43 11.22 -5.35
CA GLU A 82 -8.33 9.77 -5.32
C GLU A 82 -9.35 9.12 -6.26
N TRP A 83 -10.62 9.55 -6.24
CA TRP A 83 -11.69 9.05 -7.10
C TRP A 83 -11.32 9.12 -8.60
N TYR A 84 -10.79 10.26 -9.05
CA TYR A 84 -10.35 10.44 -10.43
C TYR A 84 -9.10 9.61 -10.75
N ARG A 85 -8.15 9.55 -9.82
CA ARG A 85 -6.93 8.73 -9.96
C ARG A 85 -7.26 7.26 -10.11
N TRP A 86 -8.16 6.70 -9.30
CA TRP A 86 -8.54 5.29 -9.40
C TRP A 86 -9.23 4.94 -10.71
N ARG A 87 -10.08 5.85 -11.21
CA ARG A 87 -10.82 5.64 -12.46
C ARG A 87 -9.96 5.79 -13.70
N CYS A 88 -9.04 6.76 -13.71
CA CYS A 88 -8.26 7.08 -14.92
C CYS A 88 -6.86 6.42 -14.94
N ASN A 89 -6.42 5.77 -13.86
CA ASN A 89 -5.14 5.06 -13.86
C ASN A 89 -5.27 3.70 -14.56
N ALA A 90 -4.65 3.56 -15.74
CA ALA A 90 -4.64 2.29 -16.48
C ALA A 90 -3.95 1.14 -15.71
N ARG A 91 -3.02 1.43 -14.78
CA ARG A 91 -2.33 0.38 -14.00
C ARG A 91 -3.28 -0.37 -13.07
N SER A 92 -4.23 0.30 -12.41
CA SER A 92 -5.16 -0.37 -11.47
C SER A 92 -6.09 -1.35 -12.19
N ARG A 93 -6.45 -1.06 -13.45
CA ARG A 93 -7.29 -1.96 -14.28
C ARG A 93 -6.55 -3.21 -14.77
N LYS A 94 -5.21 -3.17 -14.87
CA LYS A 94 -4.38 -4.28 -15.39
C LYS A 94 -3.79 -5.21 -14.32
N ILE A 95 -3.98 -4.92 -13.02
CA ILE A 95 -3.44 -5.75 -11.92
C ILE A 95 -4.00 -7.18 -11.95
N ALA A 96 -5.21 -7.38 -12.48
CA ALA A 96 -5.82 -8.70 -12.62
C ALA A 96 -5.08 -9.64 -13.60
N ALA A 97 -4.14 -9.14 -14.41
CA ALA A 97 -3.43 -9.92 -15.43
C ALA A 97 -1.97 -10.25 -15.08
N VAL A 98 -1.46 -9.81 -13.92
CA VAL A 98 -0.06 -10.08 -13.55
C VAL A 98 -0.01 -11.35 -12.73
N VAL A 99 0.47 -12.44 -13.33
CA VAL A 99 0.74 -13.70 -12.63
C VAL A 99 1.65 -13.38 -11.43
N PRO A 100 1.23 -13.73 -10.19
CA PRO A 100 2.02 -13.45 -9.00
C PRO A 100 3.46 -13.92 -9.17
N ALA A 101 4.43 -13.08 -8.78
CA ALA A 101 5.84 -13.41 -8.87
C ALA A 101 6.21 -14.73 -8.17
N LYS A 102 5.42 -15.15 -7.16
CA LYS A 102 5.54 -16.45 -6.50
C LYS A 102 5.20 -17.62 -7.43
N ILE A 103 4.18 -17.48 -8.28
CA ILE A 103 3.78 -18.48 -9.28
C ILE A 103 4.80 -18.51 -10.43
N LEU A 104 5.27 -17.34 -10.88
CA LEU A 104 6.37 -17.27 -11.85
C LEU A 104 7.65 -17.91 -11.29
N LYS A 105 8.00 -17.65 -10.03
CA LYS A 105 9.15 -18.30 -9.37
C LYS A 105 8.97 -19.81 -9.22
N SER A 106 7.77 -20.32 -8.92
CA SER A 106 7.55 -21.77 -8.86
C SER A 106 7.66 -22.45 -10.22
N ILE A 107 7.28 -21.76 -11.30
CA ILE A 107 7.34 -22.27 -12.68
C ILE A 107 8.78 -22.20 -13.23
N TYR A 108 9.47 -21.07 -13.04
CA TYR A 108 10.77 -20.80 -13.66
C TYR A 108 11.98 -21.02 -12.74
N SER A 109 11.77 -21.17 -11.43
CA SER A 109 12.82 -21.52 -10.47
C SER A 109 12.45 -22.81 -9.74
N PRO A 110 12.60 -23.97 -10.40
CA PRO A 110 12.55 -25.25 -9.70
C PRO A 110 13.74 -25.28 -8.73
N ARG A 111 13.51 -24.90 -7.46
CA ARG A 111 14.40 -25.12 -6.31
C ARG A 111 15.91 -25.00 -6.65
N THR A 112 16.36 -23.83 -7.09
CA THR A 112 17.70 -23.62 -7.66
C THR A 112 18.88 -23.68 -6.68
N ARG A 113 18.70 -24.18 -5.47
CA ARG A 113 19.83 -24.59 -4.64
C ARG A 113 19.49 -25.93 -4.01
N GLY A 114 20.01 -27.00 -4.61
CA GLY A 114 20.20 -28.24 -3.88
C GLY A 114 20.97 -27.96 -2.58
N PRO A 115 20.82 -28.81 -1.55
CA PRO A 115 21.56 -28.64 -0.31
C PRO A 115 23.04 -28.52 -0.63
N LYS A 116 23.72 -27.54 -0.04
CA LYS A 116 25.17 -27.43 -0.18
C LYS A 116 25.82 -28.68 0.42
N ALA A 117 27.05 -29.00 0.01
CA ALA A 117 27.75 -30.20 0.47
C ALA A 117 27.75 -30.34 2.01
N TYR A 118 28.00 -29.24 2.73
CA TYR A 118 27.93 -29.23 4.20
C TYR A 118 26.52 -29.43 4.78
N GLU A 119 25.47 -29.01 4.07
CA GLU A 119 24.07 -29.22 4.50
C GLU A 119 23.66 -30.68 4.29
N ALA A 120 24.21 -31.32 3.25
CA ALA A 120 24.08 -32.76 3.04
C ALA A 120 24.87 -33.54 4.11
N TYR A 121 26.10 -33.11 4.43
CA TYR A 121 26.93 -33.70 5.48
C TYR A 121 26.25 -33.63 6.85
N ALA A 122 25.78 -32.44 7.27
CA ALA A 122 25.09 -32.26 8.54
C ALA A 122 23.78 -33.06 8.65
N LYS A 123 23.18 -33.42 7.52
CA LYS A 123 22.00 -34.30 7.48
C LYS A 123 22.37 -35.79 7.64
N LEU A 124 23.54 -36.19 7.14
CA LEU A 124 24.05 -37.56 7.26
C LEU A 124 24.68 -37.82 8.65
N TYR A 125 25.32 -36.81 9.24
CA TYR A 125 26.08 -36.90 10.50
C TYR A 125 25.63 -35.85 11.52
N PRO A 126 24.38 -35.92 12.02
CA PRO A 126 23.84 -34.88 12.89
C PRO A 126 24.50 -34.81 14.27
N GLU A 127 24.98 -35.93 14.81
CA GLU A 127 25.59 -35.95 16.15
C GLU A 127 27.01 -35.37 16.13
N GLU A 128 27.83 -35.69 15.12
CA GLU A 128 29.17 -35.10 14.95
C GLU A 128 29.12 -33.57 14.83
N VAL A 129 28.16 -33.05 14.06
CA VAL A 129 27.95 -31.61 13.91
C VAL A 129 27.49 -30.96 15.21
N ARG A 130 26.64 -31.62 16.01
CA ARG A 130 26.19 -31.09 17.30
C ARG A 130 27.33 -31.04 18.31
N GLU A 131 28.15 -32.09 18.37
CA GLU A 131 29.30 -32.15 19.27
C GLU A 131 30.31 -31.06 18.93
N ALA A 132 30.68 -30.93 17.65
CA ALA A 132 31.58 -29.89 17.19
C ALA A 132 31.00 -28.48 17.40
N GLN A 133 29.69 -28.27 17.17
CA GLN A 133 29.03 -27.00 17.45
C GLN A 133 29.05 -26.68 18.96
N HIS A 134 28.83 -27.68 19.81
CA HIS A 134 28.82 -27.50 21.26
C HIS A 134 30.22 -27.14 21.78
N ALA A 135 31.26 -27.83 21.30
CA ALA A 135 32.65 -27.52 21.62
C ALA A 135 33.02 -26.09 21.20
N ALA A 136 32.73 -25.72 19.95
CA ALA A 136 33.00 -24.38 19.44
C ALA A 136 32.22 -23.28 20.20
N CYS A 137 30.97 -23.56 20.60
CA CYS A 137 30.19 -22.62 21.41
C CYS A 137 30.72 -22.50 22.85
N GLN A 138 31.32 -23.55 23.41
CA GLN A 138 31.95 -23.51 24.74
C GLN A 138 33.26 -22.71 24.72
N GLU A 139 34.09 -22.88 23.69
CA GLU A 139 35.32 -22.12 23.50
C GLU A 139 35.06 -20.62 23.32
N GLU A 140 34.02 -20.26 22.56
CA GLU A 140 33.65 -18.86 22.32
C GLU A 140 32.68 -18.26 23.37
N GLY A 141 32.24 -19.05 24.36
CA GLY A 141 31.31 -18.61 25.40
C GLY A 141 29.94 -18.16 24.87
N LEU A 142 29.47 -18.75 23.76
CA LEU A 142 28.24 -18.34 23.09
C LEU A 142 26.99 -19.00 23.69
N GLU A 143 26.02 -18.18 24.08
CA GLU A 143 24.74 -18.65 24.63
C GLU A 143 23.51 -18.26 23.79
N GLY A 144 22.45 -19.07 23.92
CA GLY A 144 21.14 -18.82 23.32
C GLY A 144 21.18 -18.65 21.80
N LYS A 145 20.57 -17.56 21.30
CA LYS A 145 20.44 -17.29 19.85
C LYS A 145 21.77 -17.07 19.14
N LYS A 146 22.86 -16.81 19.88
CA LYS A 146 24.21 -16.63 19.32
C LYS A 146 24.87 -17.95 18.90
N LYS A 147 24.31 -19.11 19.26
CA LYS A 147 24.79 -20.43 18.80
C LYS A 147 24.44 -20.73 17.33
N LEU A 148 23.44 -20.03 16.77
CA LEU A 148 22.91 -20.31 15.42
C LEU A 148 23.93 -19.99 14.30
N PRO A 149 24.65 -18.86 14.32
CA PRO A 149 25.70 -18.59 13.33
C PRO A 149 26.84 -19.61 13.40
N GLN A 150 27.17 -20.12 14.59
CA GLN A 150 28.26 -21.09 14.78
C GLN A 150 27.99 -22.43 14.12
N TRP A 151 26.71 -22.84 14.02
CA TRP A 151 26.33 -24.02 13.24
C TRP A 151 26.79 -23.93 11.78
N HIS A 152 26.66 -22.76 11.16
CA HIS A 152 27.09 -22.57 9.78
C HIS A 152 28.61 -22.54 9.61
N VAL A 153 29.36 -22.18 10.64
CA VAL A 153 30.82 -22.20 10.64
C VAL A 153 31.30 -23.65 10.76
N VAL A 154 30.86 -24.35 11.81
CA VAL A 154 31.19 -25.75 12.07
C VAL A 154 30.84 -26.65 10.90
N CYS A 155 29.63 -26.53 10.33
CA CYS A 155 29.24 -27.33 9.18
C CYS A 155 30.14 -27.09 7.95
N LYS A 156 30.72 -25.90 7.78
CA LYS A 156 31.61 -25.63 6.63
C LYS A 156 33.04 -26.13 6.83
N GLU A 157 33.45 -26.29 8.08
CA GLU A 157 34.80 -26.71 8.47
C GLU A 157 34.93 -28.24 8.57
N LEU A 158 33.82 -28.94 8.82
CA LEU A 158 33.67 -30.39 8.71
C LEU A 158 33.38 -30.81 7.26
#